data_AF-A0A7S1ZVN9-F1
#
_entry.id   AF-A0A7S1ZVN9-F1
#
_cell.length_a   1.000
_cell.length_b   1.000
_cell.length_c   1.000
_cell.angle_alpha   90.00
_cell.angle_beta   90.00
_cell.angle_gamma   90.00
#
_symmetry.space_group_name_H-M   'P 1'
#
loop_
_entity.id
_entity.type
_entity.pdbx_description
1 polymer ?
#
loop_
_entity_poly.entity_id
_entity_poly.type
_entity_poly.pdbx_seq_one_letter_code
_entity_poly.pdbx_strand_id
1 'polypeptide(L)'
;GYEMQYFRPARGEYTMEKHDDLVESGYSMIMWNLDPTDWRPNREADGILDLVKEAVSNPTQPPDAWDSANAGLPRRGSYVMLAHDIKSIWLKQVKDGRTLLAAVIDEVRDAGYEIVSLDKCLDRNPVKFDLKNLDKFDDS
;
A
#
# COMPACT_ATOMS: atom_id res chain seq x y z
N GLY A 1 16.21 -16.26 9.46
CA GLY A 1 15.24 -15.92 8.41
C GLY A 1 14.53 -14.64 8.78
N TYR A 2 13.99 -13.90 7.81
CA TYR A 2 13.13 -12.74 8.07
C TYR A 2 11.69 -13.23 8.23
N GLU A 3 11.04 -12.93 9.35
CA GLU A 3 9.63 -13.25 9.55
C GLU A 3 8.79 -12.02 9.19
N MET A 4 8.11 -12.09 8.05
CA MET A 4 7.27 -10.99 7.58
C MET A 4 5.99 -10.94 8.41
N GLN A 5 5.82 -9.90 9.22
CA GLN A 5 4.66 -9.71 10.11
C GLN A 5 3.53 -8.91 9.47
N TYR A 6 3.55 -8.67 8.16
CA TYR A 6 2.50 -7.95 7.44
C TYR A 6 1.62 -8.90 6.64
N PHE A 7 0.31 -8.76 6.78
CA PHE A 7 -0.67 -9.50 6.01
C PHE A 7 -1.62 -8.54 5.32
N ARG A 8 -1.90 -8.75 4.03
CA ARG A 8 -2.96 -8.02 3.31
C ARG A 8 -4.06 -9.03 2.94
N PRO A 9 -5.32 -8.82 3.38
CA PRO A 9 -6.40 -9.73 3.01
C PRO A 9 -6.66 -9.68 1.50
N ALA A 10 -6.92 -10.84 0.92
CA ALA A 10 -7.33 -10.92 -0.47
C ALA A 10 -8.58 -10.05 -0.67
N ARG A 11 -8.55 -9.17 -1.69
CA ARG A 11 -9.65 -8.23 -2.03
C ARG A 11 -10.03 -7.27 -0.90
N GLY A 12 -9.26 -7.17 0.18
CA GLY A 12 -9.64 -6.35 1.33
C GLY A 12 -10.67 -7.03 2.25
N GLU A 13 -11.02 -8.28 1.98
CA GLU A 13 -12.11 -8.99 2.67
C GLU A 13 -11.59 -9.70 3.94
N TYR A 14 -12.18 -9.38 5.09
CA TYR A 14 -11.89 -10.04 6.36
C TYR A 14 -13.11 -10.02 7.30
N THR A 15 -13.10 -10.89 8.30
CA THR A 15 -14.01 -10.83 9.46
C THR A 15 -13.24 -10.35 10.68
N MET A 16 -13.92 -9.76 11.67
CA MET A 16 -13.27 -9.34 12.92
C MET A 16 -12.59 -10.51 13.63
N GLU A 17 -13.21 -11.69 13.64
CA GLU A 17 -12.60 -12.91 14.16
C GLU A 17 -11.24 -13.21 13.51
N LYS A 18 -11.15 -13.18 12.17
CA LYS A 18 -9.89 -13.41 11.45
C LYS A 18 -8.87 -12.29 11.65
N HIS A 19 -9.33 -11.06 11.83
CA HIS A 19 -8.46 -9.95 12.18
C HIS A 19 -7.82 -10.20 13.54
N ASP A 20 -8.62 -10.60 14.53
CA ASP A 20 -8.16 -10.84 15.88
C ASP A 20 -7.20 -12.04 15.92
N ASP A 21 -7.51 -13.14 15.23
CA ASP A 21 -6.62 -14.30 15.08
C ASP A 21 -5.24 -13.91 14.51
N LEU A 22 -5.21 -13.04 13.48
CA LEU A 22 -3.98 -12.55 12.87
C LEU A 22 -3.17 -11.68 13.84
N VAL A 23 -3.84 -10.78 14.56
CA VAL A 23 -3.20 -9.91 15.55
C VAL A 23 -2.63 -10.72 16.72
N GLU A 24 -3.38 -11.70 17.23
CA GLU A 24 -2.93 -12.63 18.28
C GLU A 24 -1.73 -13.47 17.83
N SER A 25 -1.68 -13.81 16.53
CA SER A 25 -0.55 -14.53 15.91
C SER A 25 0.66 -13.62 15.61
N GLY A 26 0.62 -12.33 15.97
CA GLY A 26 1.72 -11.39 15.79
C GLY A 26 1.77 -10.71 14.42
N TYR A 27 0.75 -10.88 13.57
CA TYR A 27 0.65 -10.19 12.29
C TYR A 27 -0.02 -8.83 12.44
N SER A 28 0.27 -7.95 11.49
CA SER A 28 -0.45 -6.69 11.28
C SER A 28 -1.14 -6.72 9.94
N MET A 29 -2.46 -6.48 9.96
CA MET A 29 -3.26 -6.38 8.76
C MET A 29 -3.04 -5.02 8.10
N ILE A 30 -2.64 -5.01 6.82
CA ILE A 30 -2.34 -3.80 6.05
C ILE A 30 -3.39 -3.61 4.96
N MET A 31 -4.21 -2.58 5.14
CA MET A 31 -5.13 -2.05 4.13
C MET A 31 -4.45 -0.97 3.28
N TRP A 32 -5.19 -0.39 2.34
CA TRP A 32 -4.74 0.73 1.51
C TRP A 32 -5.69 1.89 1.67
N ASN A 33 -5.19 3.09 1.43
CA ASN A 33 -6.00 4.31 1.36
C ASN A 33 -5.86 5.01 0.01
N LEU A 34 -5.24 4.38 -0.99
CA LEU A 34 -5.20 4.82 -2.39
C LEU A 34 -5.30 3.59 -3.30
N ASP A 35 -6.39 3.48 -4.06
CA ASP A 35 -6.60 2.41 -5.04
C ASP A 35 -6.68 3.02 -6.46
N PRO A 36 -5.65 2.85 -7.30
CA PRO A 36 -5.68 3.29 -8.69
C PRO A 36 -6.60 2.42 -9.56
N THR A 37 -7.13 1.32 -9.04
CA THR A 37 -7.99 0.34 -9.69
C THR A 37 -7.35 -0.32 -10.93
N ASP A 38 -6.05 -0.58 -10.86
CA ASP A 38 -5.23 -1.22 -11.91
C ASP A 38 -5.73 -2.62 -12.33
N TRP A 39 -6.58 -3.22 -11.50
CA TRP A 39 -7.23 -4.51 -11.74
C TRP A 39 -8.49 -4.42 -12.62
N ARG A 40 -9.09 -3.24 -12.82
CA ARG A 40 -10.35 -3.09 -13.56
C ARG A 40 -10.16 -3.38 -15.06
N PRO A 41 -11.11 -4.10 -15.68
CA PRO A 41 -11.18 -4.19 -17.15
C PRO A 41 -11.29 -2.79 -17.75
N ASN A 42 -10.57 -2.53 -18.85
CA ASN A 42 -10.55 -1.25 -19.56
C ASN A 42 -10.00 -0.06 -18.75
N ARG A 43 -9.25 -0.33 -17.67
CA ARG A 43 -8.46 0.72 -17.02
C ARG A 43 -7.33 1.14 -17.96
N GLU A 44 -7.18 2.43 -18.19
CA GLU A 44 -6.12 3.00 -19.03
C GLU A 44 -5.00 3.58 -18.18
N ALA A 45 -3.77 3.56 -18.72
CA ALA A 45 -2.58 4.02 -18.00
C ALA A 45 -2.69 5.50 -17.61
N ASP A 46 -3.10 6.38 -18.54
CA ASP A 46 -3.30 7.79 -18.23
C ASP A 46 -4.36 8.01 -17.15
N GLY A 47 -5.45 7.22 -17.14
CA GLY A 47 -6.48 7.33 -16.11
C GLY A 47 -6.02 6.90 -14.72
N ILE A 48 -5.05 5.98 -14.63
CA ILE A 48 -4.37 5.67 -13.36
C ILE A 48 -3.48 6.83 -12.93
N LEU A 49 -2.68 7.36 -13.86
CA LEU A 49 -1.79 8.48 -13.58
C LEU A 49 -2.56 9.71 -13.10
N ASP A 50 -3.66 10.06 -13.76
CA ASP A 50 -4.52 11.19 -13.41
C ASP A 50 -5.09 11.04 -11.98
N LEU A 51 -5.54 9.83 -11.61
CA LEU A 51 -6.04 9.55 -10.25
C LEU A 51 -4.95 9.69 -9.20
N VAL A 52 -3.76 9.15 -9.45
CA VAL A 52 -2.63 9.28 -8.51
C VAL A 52 -2.25 10.75 -8.36
N LYS A 53 -2.13 11.48 -9.47
CA LYS A 53 -1.81 12.91 -9.51
C LYS A 53 -2.81 13.73 -8.71
N GLU A 54 -4.10 13.49 -8.89
CA GLU A 54 -5.16 14.14 -8.11
C GLU A 54 -5.02 13.84 -6.61
N ALA A 55 -4.81 12.56 -6.25
CA ALA A 55 -4.70 12.14 -4.87
C ALA A 55 -3.51 12.78 -4.14
N VAL A 56 -2.35 12.91 -4.78
CA VAL A 56 -1.15 13.49 -4.15
C VAL A 56 -1.16 15.02 -4.17
N SER A 57 -1.77 15.64 -5.19
CA SER A 57 -1.87 17.09 -5.32
C SER A 57 -2.96 17.69 -4.42
N ASN A 58 -3.99 16.92 -4.08
CA ASN A 58 -5.09 17.36 -3.22
C ASN A 58 -5.40 16.35 -2.09
N PRO A 59 -4.53 16.26 -1.07
CA PRO A 59 -4.68 15.28 0.01
C PRO A 59 -5.94 15.48 0.87
N THR A 60 -6.61 16.63 0.76
CA THR A 60 -7.82 16.91 1.53
C THR A 60 -9.09 16.32 0.92
N GLN A 61 -9.05 15.92 -0.36
CA GLN A 61 -10.19 15.32 -1.04
C GLN A 61 -10.12 13.80 -1.00
N PRO A 62 -11.20 13.09 -0.59
CA PRO A 62 -11.31 11.67 -0.85
C PRO A 62 -11.47 11.47 -2.37
N PRO A 63 -10.58 10.72 -3.04
CA PRO A 63 -10.84 10.23 -4.38
C PRO A 63 -12.12 9.40 -4.34
N ASP A 64 -13.00 9.69 -5.29
CA ASP A 64 -14.16 8.90 -5.69
C ASP A 64 -14.75 7.95 -4.62
N ALA A 65 -15.82 8.45 -3.98
CA ALA A 65 -16.60 7.85 -2.90
C ALA A 65 -17.26 6.49 -3.20
N TRP A 66 -16.49 5.47 -3.57
CA TRP A 66 -16.99 4.09 -3.71
C TRP A 66 -16.83 3.26 -2.43
N ASP A 67 -15.89 3.61 -1.56
CA ASP A 67 -15.76 2.99 -0.24
C ASP A 67 -16.41 3.87 0.83
N SER A 68 -17.71 3.67 1.03
CA SER A 68 -18.51 4.37 2.03
C SER A 68 -18.08 4.09 3.48
N ALA A 69 -17.18 3.13 3.72
CA ALA A 69 -16.57 2.93 5.03
C ALA A 69 -15.49 3.97 5.37
N ASN A 70 -14.92 4.65 4.35
CA ASN A 70 -13.85 5.65 4.50
C ASN A 70 -14.25 7.05 4.00
N ALA A 71 -15.50 7.22 3.56
CA ALA A 71 -16.06 8.49 3.13
C ALA A 71 -16.17 9.48 4.30
N GLY A 72 -15.14 10.30 4.51
CA GLY A 72 -15.18 11.40 5.49
C GLY A 72 -13.88 11.66 6.26
N LEU A 73 -12.86 10.81 6.11
CA LEU A 73 -11.55 11.09 6.71
C LEU A 73 -10.67 11.85 5.69
N PRO A 74 -10.22 13.09 5.97
CA PRO A 74 -9.25 13.77 5.12
C PRO A 74 -7.99 12.90 5.02
N ARG A 75 -7.45 12.70 3.82
CA ARG A 75 -6.22 11.92 3.68
C ARG A 75 -5.11 12.71 4.35
N ARG A 76 -4.59 12.17 5.45
CA ARG A 76 -3.51 12.79 6.23
C ARG A 76 -2.19 12.55 5.52
N GLY A 77 -1.86 13.34 4.50
CA GLY A 77 -0.51 13.52 3.91
C GLY A 77 0.37 12.26 3.71
N SER A 78 -0.20 11.06 3.66
CA SER A 78 0.50 9.78 3.65
C SER A 78 -0.43 8.71 3.07
N TYR A 79 0.14 7.81 2.29
CA TYR A 79 -0.63 6.85 1.49
C TYR A 79 0.01 5.47 1.54
N VAL A 80 -0.83 4.45 1.68
CA VAL A 80 -0.52 3.08 1.29
C VAL A 80 -1.30 2.80 0.01
N MET A 81 -0.58 2.72 -1.11
CA MET A 81 -1.18 2.49 -2.43
C MET A 81 -1.34 0.99 -2.68
N LEU A 82 -2.52 0.59 -3.15
CA LEU A 82 -2.75 -0.74 -3.71
C LEU A 82 -2.25 -0.78 -5.15
N ALA A 83 -1.38 -1.73 -5.47
CA ALA A 83 -0.91 -1.99 -6.82
C ALA A 83 -0.66 -3.49 -6.98
N HIS A 84 -0.89 -4.02 -8.17
CA HIS A 84 -0.69 -5.41 -8.51
C HIS A 84 0.43 -5.52 -9.54
N ASP A 85 1.60 -5.97 -9.10
CA ASP A 85 2.80 -6.17 -9.92
C ASP A 85 2.61 -7.20 -11.06
N ILE A 86 1.66 -8.12 -10.92
CA ILE A 86 1.25 -9.04 -11.98
C ILE A 86 0.53 -8.36 -13.16
N LYS A 87 0.15 -7.08 -13.05
CA LYS A 87 -0.60 -6.35 -14.09
C LYS A 87 0.37 -5.64 -15.04
N SER A 88 0.32 -6.00 -16.31
CA SER A 88 1.16 -5.36 -17.36
C SER A 88 0.86 -3.88 -17.60
N ILE A 89 -0.25 -3.34 -17.07
CA ILE A 89 -0.59 -1.92 -17.19
C ILE A 89 0.49 -1.00 -16.63
N TRP A 90 1.24 -1.43 -15.61
CA TRP A 90 2.36 -0.68 -15.02
C TRP A 90 3.53 -0.46 -15.99
N LEU A 91 3.62 -1.28 -17.05
CA LEU A 91 4.63 -1.20 -18.10
C LEU A 91 4.11 -0.48 -19.35
N LYS A 92 2.81 -0.15 -19.43
CA LYS A 92 2.27 0.62 -20.55
C LYS A 92 2.77 2.06 -20.50
N GLN A 93 2.90 2.66 -21.67
CA GLN A 93 3.26 4.07 -21.78
C GLN A 93 2.04 4.97 -21.48
N VAL A 94 2.30 6.08 -20.80
CA VAL A 94 1.38 7.22 -20.69
C VAL A 94 1.66 8.23 -21.80
N LYS A 95 0.83 9.26 -21.95
CA LYS A 95 0.91 10.26 -23.04
C LYS A 95 2.28 10.92 -23.23
N ASP A 96 3.06 11.07 -22.16
CA ASP A 96 4.39 11.68 -22.20
C ASP A 96 5.53 10.70 -22.59
N GLY A 97 5.20 9.43 -22.87
CA GLY A 97 6.13 8.40 -23.32
C GLY A 97 6.81 7.60 -22.21
N ARG A 98 6.68 8.00 -20.94
CA ARG A 98 7.16 7.22 -19.79
C ARG A 98 6.28 5.98 -19.58
N THR A 99 6.83 4.95 -18.91
CA THR A 99 5.99 3.88 -18.38
C THR A 99 5.13 4.44 -17.25
N LEU A 100 3.93 3.87 -17.05
CA LEU A 100 3.02 4.27 -15.99
C LEU A 100 3.71 4.24 -14.61
N LEU A 101 4.48 3.18 -14.31
CA LEU A 101 5.22 3.09 -13.05
C LEU A 101 6.20 4.25 -12.85
N ALA A 102 6.96 4.62 -13.90
CA ALA A 102 7.90 5.73 -13.82
C ALA A 102 7.16 7.07 -13.63
N ALA A 103 6.10 7.30 -14.40
CA ALA A 103 5.30 8.52 -14.30
C ALA A 103 4.66 8.67 -12.90
N VAL A 104 4.14 7.58 -12.31
CA VAL A 104 3.59 7.59 -10.95
C VAL A 104 4.66 7.92 -9.91
N ILE A 105 5.86 7.33 -10.01
CA ILE A 105 6.96 7.62 -9.09
C ILE A 105 7.34 9.11 -9.13
N ASP A 106 7.40 9.68 -10.34
CA ASP A 106 7.74 11.09 -10.53
C ASP A 106 6.65 12.01 -9.98
N GLU A 107 5.36 11.78 -10.29
CA GLU A 107 4.26 12.61 -9.76
C GLU A 107 4.19 12.58 -8.22
N VAL A 108 4.44 11.42 -7.60
CA VAL A 108 4.50 11.30 -6.13
C VAL A 108 5.65 12.13 -5.56
N ARG A 109 6.83 12.07 -6.17
CA ARG A 109 8.02 12.82 -5.73
C ARG A 109 7.88 14.32 -5.96
N ASP A 110 7.35 14.71 -7.12
CA ASP A 110 7.13 16.12 -7.49
C ASP A 110 6.10 16.78 -6.56
N ALA A 111 5.14 16.01 -6.05
CA ALA A 111 4.20 16.44 -5.02
C ALA A 111 4.80 16.51 -3.60
N GLY A 112 6.09 16.20 -3.43
CA GLY A 112 6.83 16.31 -2.18
C GLY A 112 6.76 15.09 -1.26
N TYR A 113 6.26 13.95 -1.73
CA TYR A 113 6.20 12.72 -0.94
C TYR A 113 7.50 11.92 -1.04
N GLU A 114 7.80 11.20 0.03
CA GLU A 114 8.82 10.15 0.03
C GLU A 114 8.17 8.78 -0.16
N ILE A 115 8.66 7.98 -1.12
CA ILE A 115 8.27 6.58 -1.26
C ILE A 115 9.11 5.74 -0.28
N VAL A 116 8.43 5.10 0.67
CA VAL A 116 9.08 4.38 1.78
C VAL A 116 8.54 2.95 1.91
N SER A 117 9.27 2.08 2.62
CA SER A 117 8.75 0.75 3.02
C SER A 117 7.63 0.87 4.04
N LEU A 118 6.86 -0.21 4.24
CA LEU A 118 5.83 -0.24 5.29
C LEU A 118 6.40 -0.04 6.70
N ASP A 119 7.59 -0.59 6.99
CA ASP A 119 8.25 -0.38 8.28
C ASP A 119 8.46 1.11 8.56
N LYS A 120 9.02 1.84 7.58
CA LYS A 120 9.22 3.29 7.71
C LYS A 120 7.90 4.07 7.69
N CYS A 121 6.92 3.64 6.89
CA CYS A 121 5.59 4.25 6.85
C CYS A 121 4.85 4.17 8.19
N LEU A 122 5.04 3.07 8.93
CA LEU A 122 4.35 2.78 10.19
C LEU A 122 5.21 3.12 11.42
N ASP A 123 6.37 3.74 11.23
CA ASP A 123 7.37 3.99 12.27
C ASP A 123 7.70 2.74 13.10
N ARG A 124 7.84 1.59 12.41
CA ARG A 124 8.21 0.32 13.01
C ARG A 124 9.70 0.08 12.82
N ASN A 125 10.35 -0.32 13.91
CA ASN A 125 11.70 -0.84 13.84
C ASN A 125 11.65 -2.24 13.19
N PRO A 126 12.28 -2.47 12.03
CA PRO A 126 12.31 -3.78 11.38
C PRO A 126 13.05 -4.84 12.22
N VAL A 127 13.65 -4.45 13.35
CA VAL A 127 14.40 -5.29 14.29
C VAL A 127 13.62 -5.47 15.61
N LYS A 128 12.40 -6.00 15.57
CA LYS A 128 11.87 -6.75 16.74
C LYS A 128 12.30 -8.20 16.60
N PHE A 129 13.57 -8.47 16.91
CA PHE A 129 14.00 -9.82 17.24
C PHE A 129 13.29 -10.21 18.54
N ASP A 130 12.53 -11.31 18.51
CA ASP A 130 12.17 -11.99 19.74
C ASP A 130 13.43 -12.65 20.32
N LEU A 131 14.14 -11.91 21.16
CA LEU A 131 15.32 -12.40 21.89
C LEU A 131 14.99 -13.59 22.82
N LYS A 132 13.72 -14.00 22.95
CA LYS A 132 13.33 -15.15 23.79
C LYS A 132 13.62 -16.52 23.18
N ASN A 133 14.09 -16.59 21.93
CA ASN A 133 14.40 -17.85 21.25
C ASN A 133 15.89 -18.04 20.89
N LEU A 134 16.79 -17.16 21.34
CA LEU A 134 18.24 -17.35 21.09
C LEU A 134 18.91 -18.35 22.05
N ASP A 135 18.30 -18.65 23.21
CA ASP A 135 18.87 -19.57 24.19
C ASP A 135 18.59 -21.06 23.90
N LYS A 136 18.15 -21.42 22.68
CA LYS A 136 17.83 -22.82 22.31
C LYS A 136 18.68 -23.40 21.19
N PHE A 137 19.74 -22.71 20.77
CA PHE A 137 20.72 -23.23 19.81
C PHE A 137 22.14 -23.14 20.37
N ASP A 138 22.35 -23.68 21.56
CA ASP A 138 23.64 -24.22 21.96
C ASP A 138 23.40 -25.29 23.03
N ASP A 139 23.25 -26.54 22.57
CA ASP A 139 23.53 -27.80 23.31
C ASP A 139 22.94 -28.98 22.51
N SER A 140 23.66 -29.43 21.48
CA SER A 140 23.82 -30.84 21.05
C SER A 140 24.57 -30.95 19.73
#